data_AF-A0A955BPY4-F1
#
_entry.id   AF-A0A955BPY4-F1
#
_cell.length_a   1.000
_cell.length_b   1.000
_cell.length_c   1.000
_cell.angle_alpha   90.00
_cell.angle_beta   90.00
_cell.angle_gamma   90.00
#
_symmetry.space_group_name_H-M   'P 1'
#
loop_
_entity.id
_entity.type
_entity.pdbx_description
1 polymer ?
#
loop_
_entity_poly.entity_id
_entity_poly.type
_entity_poly.pdbx_seq_one_letter_code
_entity_poly.pdbx_strand_id
1 'polypeptide(L)'
;ATLDGIAPSDVIDPAGLLFYRMVAHHQLVQPDESRAALVQLLEREDALPRRFLQVAELVKRDLGGLKDESLDHIARRMNDVRRRLEIGRAGKQVQIVEDGVLQSLDQLIEKLEDQQQQQSNSAGGSAQSAKPMQDSSLPAMKAPMKVDQRDIGSQSGWGDLPPKEREKALQEMGREFPAHYRALIEQYFRELADESSPSSN
;
A
#
# COMPACT_ATOMS: atom_id res chain seq x y z
N ALA A 1 -1.61 -23.11 10.16
CA ALA A 1 -3.08 -22.94 10.27
C ALA A 1 -3.67 -24.11 11.06
N THR A 2 -4.81 -23.94 11.73
CA THR A 2 -5.46 -25.00 12.55
C THR A 2 -5.86 -26.24 11.75
N LEU A 3 -5.90 -26.14 10.42
CA LEU A 3 -6.23 -27.21 9.51
C LEU A 3 -4.99 -27.92 8.95
N ASP A 4 -3.76 -27.52 9.28
CA ASP A 4 -2.55 -28.15 8.72
C ASP A 4 -2.35 -29.57 9.26
N GLY A 5 -1.94 -30.49 8.40
CA GLY A 5 -1.64 -31.89 8.78
C GLY A 5 -2.81 -32.88 8.72
N ILE A 6 -4.04 -32.42 8.49
CA ILE A 6 -5.22 -33.30 8.34
C ILE A 6 -5.33 -33.81 6.89
N ALA A 7 -5.27 -35.12 6.61
CA ALA A 7 -5.43 -35.55 5.23
C ALA A 7 -6.92 -35.50 4.80
N PRO A 8 -7.23 -35.23 3.52
CA PRO A 8 -8.60 -35.31 3.01
C PRO A 8 -9.25 -36.69 3.21
N SER A 9 -8.44 -37.75 3.35
CA SER A 9 -8.91 -39.11 3.68
C SER A 9 -9.43 -39.27 5.10
N ASP A 10 -9.02 -38.39 6.01
CA ASP A 10 -9.23 -38.54 7.44
C ASP A 10 -10.52 -37.84 7.92
N VAL A 11 -11.25 -37.19 7.00
CA VAL A 11 -12.40 -36.33 7.30
C VAL A 11 -13.64 -36.80 6.55
N ILE A 12 -14.79 -36.66 7.22
CA ILE A 12 -16.11 -37.02 6.68
C ILE A 12 -16.48 -36.16 5.46
N ASP A 13 -16.09 -34.88 5.45
CA ASP A 13 -16.27 -33.95 4.32
C ASP A 13 -14.91 -33.43 3.80
N PRO A 14 -14.30 -34.14 2.83
CA PRO A 14 -13.04 -33.72 2.21
C PRO A 14 -13.18 -32.42 1.40
N ALA A 15 -14.34 -32.18 0.79
CA ALA A 15 -14.60 -31.01 -0.04
C ALA A 15 -14.65 -29.74 0.83
N GLY A 16 -15.34 -29.79 1.97
CA GLY A 16 -15.35 -28.72 2.95
C GLY A 16 -13.94 -28.40 3.48
N LEU A 17 -13.15 -29.43 3.82
CA LEU A 17 -11.77 -29.25 4.27
C LEU A 17 -10.93 -28.48 3.23
N LEU A 18 -10.93 -28.94 1.98
CA LEU A 18 -10.17 -28.32 0.90
C LEU A 18 -10.65 -26.90 0.60
N PHE A 19 -11.97 -26.66 0.64
CA PHE A 19 -12.55 -25.34 0.49
C PHE A 19 -12.07 -24.36 1.57
N TYR A 20 -12.18 -24.74 2.85
CA TYR A 20 -11.75 -23.86 3.95
C TYR A 20 -10.23 -23.64 3.97
N ARG A 21 -9.44 -24.66 3.59
CA ARG A 21 -7.99 -24.51 3.42
C ARG A 21 -7.65 -23.51 2.34
N MET A 22 -8.24 -23.65 1.15
CA MET A 22 -8.06 -22.72 0.05
C MET A 22 -8.38 -21.28 0.49
N VAL A 23 -9.55 -21.06 1.11
CA VAL A 23 -9.93 -19.72 1.59
C VAL A 23 -8.96 -19.21 2.65
N ALA A 24 -8.53 -20.05 3.58
CA ALA A 24 -7.60 -19.65 4.64
C ALA A 24 -6.24 -19.24 4.07
N HIS A 25 -5.66 -20.04 3.17
CA HIS A 25 -4.38 -19.71 2.53
C HIS A 25 -4.48 -18.47 1.65
N HIS A 26 -5.59 -18.29 0.94
CA HIS A 26 -5.86 -17.06 0.18
C HIS A 26 -5.84 -15.81 1.07
N GLN A 27 -6.52 -15.86 2.21
CA GLN A 27 -6.58 -14.75 3.18
C GLN A 27 -5.24 -14.53 3.92
N LEU A 28 -4.42 -15.56 4.07
CA LEU A 28 -3.09 -15.49 4.67
C LEU A 28 -1.98 -15.12 3.67
N VAL A 29 -2.35 -14.78 2.43
CA VAL A 29 -1.41 -14.41 1.36
C VAL A 29 -0.39 -15.52 1.11
N GLN A 30 -0.87 -16.76 1.07
CA GLN A 30 -0.13 -17.99 0.78
C GLN A 30 -0.62 -18.56 -0.56
N PRO A 31 -0.20 -17.97 -1.70
CA PRO A 31 -0.80 -18.28 -2.99
C PRO A 31 -0.52 -19.71 -3.45
N ASP A 32 0.64 -20.28 -3.15
CA ASP A 32 1.01 -21.63 -3.58
C ASP A 32 0.20 -22.70 -2.85
N GLU A 33 0.07 -22.58 -1.53
CA GLU A 33 -0.75 -23.46 -0.71
C GLU A 33 -2.24 -23.31 -1.08
N SER A 34 -2.69 -22.08 -1.35
CA SER A 34 -4.05 -21.83 -1.82
C SER A 34 -4.29 -22.47 -3.19
N ARG A 35 -3.34 -22.40 -4.13
CA ARG A 35 -3.43 -23.06 -5.43
C ARG A 35 -3.45 -24.57 -5.29
N ALA A 36 -2.60 -25.13 -4.43
CA ALA A 36 -2.57 -26.58 -4.20
C ALA A 36 -3.91 -27.11 -3.67
N ALA A 37 -4.50 -26.42 -2.68
CA ALA A 37 -5.81 -26.77 -2.15
C ALA A 37 -6.93 -26.58 -3.21
N LEU A 38 -6.86 -25.51 -4.01
CA LEU A 38 -7.79 -25.23 -5.10
C LEU A 38 -7.76 -26.33 -6.16
N VAL A 39 -6.57 -26.78 -6.60
CA VAL A 39 -6.44 -27.84 -7.62
C VAL A 39 -7.10 -29.12 -7.12
N GLN A 40 -6.80 -29.55 -5.89
CA GLN A 40 -7.41 -30.75 -5.30
C GLN A 40 -8.93 -30.62 -5.14
N LEU A 41 -9.42 -29.42 -4.79
CA LEU A 41 -10.86 -29.16 -4.68
C LEU A 41 -11.54 -29.35 -6.04
N LEU A 42 -10.95 -28.81 -7.11
CA LEU A 42 -11.48 -28.85 -8.47
C LEU A 42 -11.29 -30.20 -9.19
N GLU A 43 -10.59 -31.17 -8.59
CA GLU A 43 -10.59 -32.55 -9.13
C GLU A 43 -11.97 -33.21 -9.03
N ARG A 44 -12.85 -32.70 -8.16
CA ARG A 44 -14.21 -33.23 -7.91
C ARG A 44 -15.30 -32.17 -8.10
N GLU A 45 -15.19 -31.36 -9.16
CA GLU A 45 -16.14 -30.28 -9.48
C GLU A 45 -17.61 -30.73 -9.49
N ASP A 46 -17.91 -31.91 -10.04
CA ASP A 46 -19.28 -32.41 -10.19
C ASP A 46 -19.99 -32.70 -8.86
N ALA A 47 -19.23 -32.99 -7.80
CA ALA A 47 -19.76 -33.33 -6.48
C ALA A 47 -19.80 -32.11 -5.53
N LEU A 48 -19.32 -30.94 -5.97
CA LEU A 48 -19.18 -29.77 -5.12
C LEU A 48 -20.50 -28.99 -4.97
N PRO A 49 -20.82 -28.50 -3.75
CA PRO A 49 -21.87 -27.52 -3.58
C PRO A 49 -21.60 -26.29 -4.46
N ARG A 50 -22.64 -25.78 -5.14
CA ARG A 50 -22.53 -24.64 -6.06
C ARG A 50 -21.81 -23.43 -5.44
N ARG A 51 -22.03 -23.17 -4.15
CA ARG A 51 -21.38 -22.05 -3.44
C ARG A 51 -19.86 -22.18 -3.39
N PHE A 52 -19.35 -23.39 -3.17
CA PHE A 52 -17.91 -23.65 -3.14
C PHE A 52 -17.31 -23.50 -4.52
N LEU A 53 -17.96 -24.06 -5.54
CA LEU A 53 -17.53 -23.92 -6.93
C LEU A 53 -17.38 -22.45 -7.34
N GLN A 54 -18.38 -21.61 -7.04
CA GLN A 54 -18.35 -20.18 -7.39
C GLN A 54 -17.16 -19.45 -6.74
N VAL A 55 -16.92 -19.67 -5.45
CA VAL A 55 -15.81 -19.05 -4.74
C VAL A 55 -14.47 -19.60 -5.23
N ALA A 56 -14.36 -20.91 -5.46
CA ALA A 56 -13.15 -21.53 -6.00
C ALA A 56 -12.78 -20.96 -7.38
N GLU A 57 -13.77 -20.77 -8.25
CA GLU A 57 -13.59 -20.16 -9.57
C GLU A 57 -13.19 -18.67 -9.51
N LEU A 58 -13.65 -17.93 -8.50
CA LEU A 58 -13.18 -16.56 -8.24
C LEU A 58 -11.72 -16.56 -7.77
N VAL A 59 -11.39 -17.41 -6.78
CA VAL A 59 -10.02 -17.55 -6.26
C VAL A 59 -9.05 -18.00 -7.37
N LYS A 60 -9.48 -18.91 -8.25
CA LYS A 60 -8.69 -19.36 -9.41
C LYS A 60 -8.31 -18.22 -10.35
N ARG A 61 -9.27 -17.35 -10.69
CA ARG A 61 -9.03 -16.18 -11.55
C ARG A 61 -8.13 -15.17 -10.86
N ASP A 62 -8.40 -14.91 -9.58
CA ASP A 62 -7.64 -13.97 -8.77
C ASP A 62 -6.16 -14.40 -8.65
N LEU A 63 -5.91 -15.66 -8.27
CA LEU A 63 -4.56 -16.20 -8.21
C LEU A 63 -3.93 -16.29 -9.60
N GLY A 64 -4.69 -16.58 -10.65
CA GLY A 64 -4.18 -16.64 -12.03
C GLY A 64 -3.46 -15.36 -12.50
N GLY A 65 -3.88 -14.19 -12.01
CA GLY A 65 -3.25 -12.90 -12.32
C GLY A 65 -2.16 -12.47 -11.34
N LEU A 66 -2.02 -13.15 -10.21
CA LEU A 66 -1.11 -12.76 -9.14
C LEU A 66 0.34 -13.07 -9.51
N LYS A 67 1.18 -12.04 -9.53
CA LYS A 67 2.62 -12.13 -9.74
C LYS A 67 3.36 -11.93 -8.41
N ASP A 68 4.37 -12.75 -8.18
CA ASP A 68 5.25 -12.58 -7.03
C ASP A 68 5.90 -11.21 -7.04
N GLU A 69 6.05 -10.63 -5.84
CA GLU A 69 6.55 -9.28 -5.60
C GLU A 69 5.92 -8.14 -6.41
N SER A 70 4.76 -8.35 -7.03
CA SER A 70 4.00 -7.28 -7.67
C SER A 70 3.36 -6.35 -6.64
N LEU A 71 2.97 -5.14 -7.08
CA LEU A 71 2.24 -4.19 -6.23
C LEU A 71 0.95 -4.80 -5.64
N ASP A 72 0.23 -5.63 -6.41
CA ASP A 72 -0.96 -6.34 -5.90
C ASP A 72 -0.58 -7.33 -4.79
N HIS A 73 0.46 -8.13 -5.00
CA HIS A 73 0.96 -9.05 -3.97
C HIS A 73 1.45 -8.31 -2.70
N ILE A 74 2.14 -7.18 -2.86
CA ILE A 74 2.57 -6.33 -1.75
C ILE A 74 1.36 -5.77 -1.01
N ALA A 75 0.37 -5.23 -1.70
CA ALA A 75 -0.85 -4.68 -1.10
C ALA A 75 -1.61 -5.73 -0.27
N ARG A 76 -1.66 -6.99 -0.75
CA ARG A 76 -2.24 -8.11 0.00
C ARG A 76 -1.48 -8.39 1.29
N ARG A 77 -0.14 -8.44 1.25
CA ARG A 77 0.71 -8.61 2.44
C ARG A 77 0.51 -7.48 3.44
N MET A 78 0.43 -6.23 2.99
CA MET A 78 0.13 -5.07 3.84
C MET A 78 -1.25 -5.17 4.51
N ASN A 79 -2.27 -5.64 3.79
CA ASN A 79 -3.60 -5.86 4.37
C ASN A 79 -3.60 -6.96 5.45
N ASP A 80 -2.84 -8.04 5.26
CA ASP A 80 -2.68 -9.06 6.30
C ASP A 80 -1.95 -8.52 7.53
N VAL A 81 -0.89 -7.72 7.34
CA VAL A 81 -0.22 -7.01 8.45
C VAL A 81 -1.22 -6.14 9.21
N ARG A 82 -1.97 -5.28 8.52
CA ARG A 82 -3.02 -4.44 9.15
C ARG A 82 -3.97 -5.29 9.97
N ARG A 83 -4.52 -6.36 9.39
CA ARG A 83 -5.46 -7.25 10.08
C ARG A 83 -4.85 -7.87 11.35
N ARG A 84 -3.57 -8.26 11.31
CA ARG A 84 -2.87 -8.83 12.47
C ARG A 84 -2.66 -7.77 13.57
N LEU A 85 -2.31 -6.55 13.20
CA LEU A 85 -2.15 -5.44 14.13
C LEU A 85 -3.49 -5.06 14.80
N GLU A 86 -4.59 -5.04 14.04
CA GLU A 86 -5.94 -4.75 14.56
C GLU A 86 -6.37 -5.74 15.66
N ILE A 87 -5.99 -7.02 15.55
CA ILE A 87 -6.27 -8.03 16.59
C ILE A 87 -5.19 -8.10 17.69
N GLY A 88 -4.32 -7.08 17.77
CA GLY A 88 -3.29 -6.95 18.81
C GLY A 88 -2.08 -7.87 18.64
N ARG A 89 -1.89 -8.49 17.46
CA ARG A 89 -0.73 -9.35 17.17
C ARG A 89 0.38 -8.53 16.54
N ALA A 90 1.20 -7.89 17.36
CA ALA A 90 2.40 -7.15 16.93
C ALA A 90 3.73 -7.93 17.18
N GLY A 91 3.68 -9.27 17.11
CA GLY A 91 4.83 -10.12 17.40
C GLY A 91 5.85 -10.22 16.25
N LYS A 92 6.95 -10.95 16.48
CA LYS A 92 8.03 -11.17 15.50
C LYS A 92 7.57 -11.64 14.12
N GLN A 93 6.50 -12.45 14.05
CA GLN A 93 5.97 -12.91 12.77
C GLN A 93 5.40 -11.79 11.90
N VAL A 94 4.87 -10.72 12.49
CA VAL A 94 4.37 -9.56 11.74
C VAL A 94 5.54 -8.72 11.24
N GLN A 95 6.53 -8.49 12.09
CA GLN A 95 7.77 -7.78 11.72
C GLN A 95 8.47 -8.43 10.52
N ILE A 96 8.56 -9.76 10.48
CA ILE A 96 9.15 -10.48 9.32
C ILE A 96 8.38 -10.19 8.02
N VAL A 97 7.04 -10.11 8.09
CA VAL A 97 6.22 -9.81 6.91
C VAL A 97 6.37 -8.34 6.51
N GLU A 98 6.44 -7.44 7.47
CA GLU A 98 6.71 -6.00 7.26
C GLU A 98 8.07 -5.78 6.60
N ASP A 99 9.13 -6.40 7.12
CA ASP A 99 10.49 -6.35 6.55
C ASP A 99 10.51 -6.89 5.11
N GLY A 100 9.83 -8.01 4.87
CA GLY A 100 9.70 -8.57 3.52
C GLY A 100 8.89 -7.71 2.56
N VAL A 101 7.95 -6.90 3.06
CA VAL A 101 7.21 -5.90 2.26
C VAL A 101 8.13 -4.74 1.90
N LEU A 102 8.89 -4.21 2.87
CA LEU A 102 9.86 -3.13 2.63
C LEU A 102 10.88 -3.55 1.57
N GLN A 103 11.46 -4.74 1.72
CA GLN A 103 12.43 -5.26 0.75
C GLN A 103 11.86 -5.37 -0.67
N SER A 104 10.64 -5.88 -0.82
CA SER A 104 10.02 -5.96 -2.16
C SER A 104 9.71 -4.58 -2.75
N LEU A 105 9.35 -3.59 -1.92
CA LEU A 105 9.14 -2.20 -2.36
C LEU A 105 10.46 -1.55 -2.80
N ASP A 106 11.52 -1.71 -2.02
CA ASP A 106 12.86 -1.19 -2.35
C ASP A 106 13.35 -1.75 -3.70
N GLN A 107 13.18 -3.06 -3.92
CA GLN A 107 13.50 -3.67 -5.22
C GLN A 107 12.64 -3.12 -6.37
N LEU A 108 11.37 -2.77 -6.11
CA LEU A 108 10.50 -2.18 -7.11
C LEU A 108 10.95 -0.76 -7.47
N ILE A 109 11.36 0.02 -6.46
CA ILE A 109 11.90 1.37 -6.63
C ILE A 109 13.19 1.29 -7.45
N GLU A 110 14.12 0.41 -7.09
CA GLU A 110 15.38 0.20 -7.82
C GLU A 110 15.13 -0.15 -9.30
N LYS A 111 14.21 -1.09 -9.58
CA LYS A 111 13.82 -1.45 -10.96
C LYS A 111 13.23 -0.27 -11.75
N LEU A 112 12.48 0.62 -11.10
CA LEU A 112 11.91 1.81 -11.74
C LEU A 112 12.95 2.90 -11.95
N GLU A 113 13.86 3.10 -11.01
CA GLU A 113 14.98 4.03 -11.13
C GLU A 113 15.91 3.62 -12.27
N ASP A 114 16.22 2.33 -12.40
CA ASP A 114 17.03 1.78 -13.50
C ASP A 114 16.36 2.00 -14.86
N GLN A 115 15.04 1.77 -14.96
CA GLN A 115 14.28 2.05 -16.18
C GLN A 115 14.33 3.54 -16.55
N GLN A 116 14.21 4.43 -15.56
CA GLN A 116 14.27 5.87 -15.77
C GLN A 116 15.67 6.32 -16.22
N GLN A 117 16.73 5.76 -15.63
CA GLN A 117 18.11 6.04 -16.03
C GLN A 117 18.39 5.58 -17.47
N GLN A 118 17.92 4.39 -17.85
CA GLN A 118 18.06 3.89 -19.23
C GLN A 118 17.27 4.74 -20.25
N GLN A 119 16.10 5.25 -19.87
CA GLN A 119 15.33 6.16 -20.72
C GLN A 119 16.01 7.54 -20.86
N SER A 120 16.75 8.00 -19.84
CA SER A 120 17.51 9.25 -19.91
C SER A 120 18.76 9.17 -20.81
N ASN A 121 19.31 7.97 -21.05
CA ASN A 121 20.53 7.77 -21.84
C ASN A 121 20.29 7.61 -23.36
N SER A 122 19.03 7.69 -23.81
CA SER A 122 18.66 7.61 -25.24
C SER A 122 18.21 8.95 -25.86
N ALA A 123 18.34 10.06 -25.13
CA ALA A 123 18.13 11.42 -25.64
C ALA A 123 19.38 12.31 -25.44
N GLY A 124 20.57 11.77 -25.70
CA GLY A 124 21.83 12.51 -25.71
C GLY A 124 22.03 13.29 -27.01
N GLY A 125 21.24 14.34 -27.22
CA GLY A 125 21.35 15.27 -28.35
C GLY A 125 21.32 16.73 -27.89
N SER A 126 22.47 17.22 -27.43
CA SER A 126 22.91 18.63 -27.39
C SER A 126 21.84 19.73 -27.47
N ALA A 127 21.58 20.44 -26.36
CA ALA A 127 21.13 21.84 -26.41
C ALA A 127 21.27 22.57 -25.06
N GLN A 128 22.28 23.43 -24.94
CA GLN A 128 22.22 24.60 -24.04
C GLN A 128 20.93 25.37 -24.31
N SER A 129 20.06 25.53 -23.32
CA SER A 129 18.79 26.27 -23.48
C SER A 129 18.54 27.24 -22.34
N ALA A 130 18.68 28.54 -22.64
CA ALA A 130 18.32 29.67 -21.80
C ALA A 130 16.81 29.99 -21.92
N LYS A 131 15.94 29.01 -21.64
CA LYS A 131 14.48 29.23 -21.62
C LYS A 131 13.86 28.60 -20.36
N PRO A 132 12.92 29.29 -19.68
CA PRO A 132 12.21 28.73 -18.53
C PRO A 132 11.36 27.53 -18.98
N MET A 133 11.28 26.52 -18.11
CA MET A 133 10.60 25.24 -18.37
C MET A 133 9.12 25.47 -18.65
N GLN A 134 8.61 24.84 -19.73
CA GLN A 134 7.20 24.93 -20.11
C GLN A 134 6.28 24.09 -19.22
N ASP A 135 6.80 23.07 -18.53
CA ASP A 135 6.03 22.20 -17.64
C ASP A 135 6.63 22.14 -16.24
N SER A 136 5.77 22.10 -15.22
CA SER A 136 6.11 21.97 -13.81
C SER A 136 6.67 20.57 -13.49
N SER A 137 7.87 20.29 -13.97
CA SER A 137 8.66 19.14 -13.54
C SER A 137 9.67 19.61 -12.51
N LEU A 138 9.75 18.90 -11.38
CA LEU A 138 10.71 19.20 -10.32
C LEU A 138 12.13 19.09 -10.89
N PRO A 139 12.96 20.15 -10.80
CA PRO A 139 14.35 20.06 -11.21
C PRO A 139 15.06 19.00 -10.35
N ALA A 140 15.86 18.13 -10.96
CA ALA A 140 16.73 17.18 -10.26
C ALA A 140 17.90 17.93 -9.58
N MET A 141 17.59 18.79 -8.61
CA MET A 141 18.58 19.42 -7.73
C MET A 141 18.86 18.47 -6.57
N LYS A 142 20.01 17.78 -6.62
CA LYS A 142 20.62 17.16 -5.44
C LYS A 142 21.18 18.27 -4.54
N ALA A 143 20.32 18.90 -3.75
CA ALA A 143 20.77 19.69 -2.60
C ALA A 143 21.28 18.73 -1.50
N PRO A 144 22.33 19.09 -0.74
CA PRO A 144 22.73 18.30 0.42
C PRO A 144 21.55 18.25 1.39
N MET A 145 21.06 17.03 1.68
CA MET A 145 19.97 16.74 2.61
C MET A 145 20.35 17.16 4.05
N LYS A 146 20.31 18.46 4.32
CA LYS A 146 20.32 19.03 5.67
C LYS A 146 18.88 19.46 5.96
N VAL A 147 18.09 18.52 6.45
CA VAL A 147 16.74 18.79 6.94
C VAL A 147 16.80 18.69 8.45
N ASP A 148 16.52 19.80 9.15
CA ASP A 148 16.31 19.76 10.60
C ASP A 148 15.03 18.98 10.87
N GLN A 149 15.13 17.90 11.64
CA GLN A 149 13.96 17.13 12.05
C GLN A 149 13.11 17.99 13.00
N ARG A 150 11.92 18.37 12.56
CA ARG A 150 10.90 18.98 13.40
C ARG A 150 9.96 17.90 13.94
N ASP A 151 9.66 17.99 15.23
CA ASP A 151 8.69 17.14 15.89
C ASP A 151 7.29 17.53 15.41
N ILE A 152 6.61 16.62 14.71
CA ILE A 152 5.29 16.82 14.09
C ILE A 152 4.13 16.33 14.97
N GLY A 153 4.40 15.98 16.23
CA GLY A 153 3.36 15.57 17.18
C GLY A 153 2.73 14.21 16.87
N SER A 154 1.76 13.81 17.69
CA SER A 154 1.22 12.45 17.75
C SER A 154 -0.29 12.38 17.51
N GLN A 155 -0.79 12.97 16.43
CA GLN A 155 -2.12 12.68 15.92
C GLN A 155 -2.13 12.69 14.39
N SER A 156 -3.07 11.95 13.81
CA SER A 156 -3.29 11.71 12.37
C SER A 156 -3.72 12.97 11.58
N GLY A 157 -3.31 14.16 12.02
CA GLY A 157 -3.51 15.41 11.29
C GLY A 157 -2.17 15.84 10.70
N TRP A 158 -2.03 15.74 9.38
CA TRP A 158 -0.94 16.41 8.70
C TRP A 158 -1.03 17.92 9.01
N GLY A 159 -0.10 18.43 9.82
CA GLY A 159 0.17 19.87 9.93
C GLY A 159 -0.69 20.69 10.89
N ASP A 160 -1.00 20.20 12.09
CA ASP A 160 -1.53 21.09 13.14
C ASP A 160 -0.39 21.95 13.74
N LEU A 161 0.06 22.95 12.97
CA LEU A 161 1.06 23.90 13.43
C LEU A 161 0.51 24.70 14.62
N PRO A 162 1.28 24.84 15.73
CA PRO A 162 0.92 25.72 16.82
C PRO A 162 0.55 27.12 16.31
N PRO A 163 -0.43 27.81 16.93
CA PRO A 163 -1.03 29.03 16.37
C PRO A 163 -0.02 30.13 16.02
N LYS A 164 1.07 30.25 16.80
CA LYS A 164 2.16 31.20 16.53
C LYS A 164 2.95 30.88 15.26
N GLU A 165 3.16 29.59 14.97
CA GLU A 165 3.90 29.15 13.79
C GLU A 165 3.02 29.23 12.54
N ARG A 166 1.71 29.01 12.71
CA ARG A 166 0.69 29.19 11.65
C ARG A 166 0.67 30.63 11.13
N GLU A 167 0.65 31.61 12.01
CA GLU A 167 0.66 33.03 11.62
C GLU A 167 1.95 33.42 10.90
N LYS A 168 3.10 32.89 11.36
CA LYS A 168 4.39 33.13 10.72
C LYS A 168 4.45 32.52 9.31
N ALA A 169 3.95 31.29 9.15
CA ALA A 169 3.85 30.64 7.85
C ALA A 169 2.94 31.40 6.88
N LEU A 170 1.79 31.91 7.35
CA LEU A 170 0.91 32.77 6.54
C LEU A 170 1.59 34.08 6.12
N GLN A 171 2.41 34.67 6.98
CA GLN A 171 3.14 35.90 6.67
C GLN A 171 4.27 35.68 5.67
N GLU A 172 4.99 34.56 5.78
CA GLU A 172 6.03 34.15 4.82
C GLU A 172 5.40 33.76 3.47
N MET A 173 4.30 33.00 3.48
CA MET A 173 3.56 32.65 2.26
C MET A 173 3.02 33.89 1.54
N GLY A 174 2.54 34.90 2.27
CA GLY A 174 2.07 36.17 1.70
C GLY A 174 3.18 37.03 1.07
N ARG A 175 4.46 36.74 1.33
CA ARG A 175 5.61 37.40 0.70
C ARG A 175 6.10 36.68 -0.55
N GLU A 176 5.99 35.35 -0.57
CA GLU A 176 6.61 34.51 -1.61
C GLU A 176 5.62 33.96 -2.65
N PHE A 177 4.32 33.86 -2.34
CA PHE A 177 3.32 33.29 -3.23
C PHE A 177 2.36 34.34 -3.84
N PRO A 178 1.97 34.20 -5.12
CA PRO A 178 0.98 35.06 -5.77
C PRO A 178 -0.39 35.07 -5.05
N ALA A 179 -1.09 36.22 -5.11
CA ALA A 179 -2.26 36.52 -4.28
C ALA A 179 -3.45 35.55 -4.42
N HIS A 180 -3.57 34.82 -5.54
CA HIS A 180 -4.70 33.91 -5.77
C HIS A 180 -4.68 32.65 -4.90
N TYR A 181 -3.52 32.26 -4.35
CA TYR A 181 -3.43 31.12 -3.43
C TYR A 181 -3.96 31.45 -2.03
N ARG A 182 -4.09 32.73 -1.68
CA ARG A 182 -4.51 33.17 -0.35
C ARG A 182 -5.90 32.67 0.02
N ALA A 183 -6.85 32.76 -0.92
CA ALA A 183 -8.23 32.36 -0.69
C ALA A 183 -8.38 30.84 -0.47
N LEU A 184 -7.59 30.03 -1.17
CA LEU A 184 -7.61 28.57 -1.03
C LEU A 184 -7.02 28.12 0.31
N ILE A 185 -5.94 28.77 0.74
CA ILE A 185 -5.30 28.49 2.03
C ILE A 185 -6.22 28.88 3.19
N GLU A 186 -6.90 30.03 3.10
CA GLU A 186 -7.87 30.46 4.11
C GLU A 186 -9.09 29.54 4.21
N GLN A 187 -9.58 28.99 3.10
CA GLN A 187 -10.67 28.01 3.10
C GLN A 187 -10.25 26.70 3.79
N TYR A 188 -9.07 26.17 3.46
CA TYR A 188 -8.54 24.95 4.07
C TYR A 188 -8.40 25.08 5.60
N PHE A 189 -7.85 26.19 6.10
CA PHE A 189 -7.72 26.40 7.55
C PHE A 189 -9.05 26.60 8.26
N ARG A 190 -10.08 27.09 7.56
CA ARG A 190 -11.42 27.21 8.11
C ARG A 190 -12.08 25.84 8.28
N GLU A 191 -12.00 24.99 7.26
CA GLU A 191 -12.50 23.60 7.33
C GLU A 191 -11.79 22.80 8.43
N LEU A 192 -10.47 22.97 8.56
CA LEU A 192 -9.68 22.29 9.60
C LEU A 192 -10.06 22.75 11.03
N ALA A 193 -10.34 24.05 11.20
CA ALA A 193 -10.79 24.59 12.48
C ALA A 193 -12.18 24.05 12.85
N ASP A 194 -13.08 23.92 11.87
CA ASP A 194 -14.40 23.35 12.07
C ASP A 194 -14.31 21.86 12.43
N GLU A 195 -13.38 21.10 11.84
CA GLU A 195 -13.11 19.69 12.16
C GLU A 195 -12.53 19.49 13.57
N SER A 196 -11.74 20.46 14.07
CA SER A 196 -11.16 20.41 15.42
C SER A 196 -12.15 20.72 16.57
N SER A 197 -13.37 21.18 16.24
CA SER A 197 -14.42 21.40 17.23
C SER A 197 -15.21 20.11 17.47
N PRO A 198 -15.03 19.41 18.61
CA PRO A 198 -15.74 18.16 18.86
C PRO A 198 -17.23 18.44 18.98
N SER A 199 -18.01 17.74 18.17
CA SER A 199 -19.44 17.56 18.36
C SER A 199 -19.68 17.03 19.78
N SER A 200 -20.09 17.92 20.66
CA SER A 200 -20.69 17.55 21.93
C SER A 200 -22.13 17.12 21.63
N ASN A 201 -22.35 15.81 21.53
CA ASN A 201 -23.61 15.12 21.80
C ASN A 201 -23.35 13.63 22.03
#